data_AF-A0A7J5Y9Z8-F1
#
_entry.id   AF-A0A7J5Y9Z8-F1
#
_cell.length_a   1.000
_cell.length_b   1.000
_cell.length_c   1.000
_cell.angle_alpha   90.00
_cell.angle_beta   90.00
_cell.angle_gamma   90.00
#
_symmetry.space_group_name_H-M   'P 1'
#
loop_
_entity.id
_entity.type
_entity.pdbx_description
1 polymer ?
#
loop_
_entity_poly.entity_id
_entity_poly.type
_entity_poly.pdbx_seq_one_letter_code
_entity_poly.pdbx_strand_id
1 'polypeptide(L)'
;MTTEETNVDLKEVETKDAQLKEKEEAEDCAPVAADADATEADVSEADLDQEEQEKLPMTGGEGEGDRAVEAPSAGGAEPGPAGEKNGSVKLKIPEEEPEEVKFTGLSKEELMRVAGTPGWVRTRWALLVVFWLGWLGMLGGAVLIVLQAPRCRDLPAINWWNEGPLYQRHRDLKGISVVLDLTPNYQGTSGPWFSNTSVTSVAERLKSALVFWMKEGVDGVQLSGVERVAAVVPTLVLIGITERSSAEEVSSLLSSSGVDLLLSGVLRPPAADPSQSLQLLYSSHSQSQLAWSLGGPAGGHLASVGGAALLRLHQLLLLTLPGTPVFNYGDEIGLMDEDTKFPRMLWDSEEELNGTLQLRVKERSLMFGDFLLLSNSSSSSSSSSSLAYLRVWDQSERYVAAFNFAAAESAVLQLVDAALPPQAVVVLSTNSSALPGDSSVDLKELRLGPLQAALLRFPYTG
;
A
#
# COMPACT_ATOMS: atom_id res chain seq x y z
N MET A 1 -24.56 28.83 71.30
CA MET A 1 -25.42 29.21 70.16
C MET A 1 -24.56 29.07 68.92
N THR A 2 -24.68 28.11 68.02
CA THR A 2 -25.54 26.93 67.85
C THR A 2 -24.71 25.97 66.99
N THR A 3 -24.51 24.76 67.49
CA THR A 3 -23.95 23.59 66.80
C THR A 3 -25.10 22.85 66.12
N GLU A 4 -24.94 22.44 64.86
CA GLU A 4 -25.74 21.34 64.30
C GLU A 4 -24.82 20.37 63.56
N GLU A 5 -24.54 19.28 64.25
CA GLU A 5 -24.14 17.99 63.71
C GLU A 5 -25.38 17.33 63.10
N THR A 6 -25.23 16.64 61.97
CA THR A 6 -26.15 15.57 61.59
C THR A 6 -25.34 14.36 61.15
N ASN A 7 -25.72 13.23 61.72
CA ASN A 7 -25.02 11.96 61.77
C ASN A 7 -25.93 10.88 61.18
N VAL A 8 -25.30 9.93 60.46
CA VAL A 8 -25.71 8.58 60.01
C VAL A 8 -27.01 8.41 59.20
N ASP A 9 -26.90 7.71 58.06
CA ASP A 9 -27.53 6.38 57.94
C ASP A 9 -26.78 5.51 56.90
N LEU A 10 -26.07 4.49 57.40
CA LEU A 10 -25.49 3.38 56.64
C LEU A 10 -26.57 2.32 56.54
N LYS A 11 -26.93 1.92 55.32
CA LYS A 11 -27.82 0.77 55.09
C LYS A 11 -27.02 -0.37 54.47
N GLU A 12 -26.60 -1.29 55.33
CA GLU A 12 -26.25 -2.66 54.98
C GLU A 12 -27.48 -3.35 54.39
N VAL A 13 -27.29 -4.14 53.33
CA VAL A 13 -28.27 -5.13 52.87
C VAL A 13 -27.63 -6.50 53.03
N GLU A 14 -28.24 -7.26 53.94
CA GLU A 14 -27.95 -8.65 54.25
C GLU A 14 -27.97 -9.56 53.03
N THR A 15 -26.99 -10.45 53.03
CA THR A 15 -26.95 -11.78 52.44
C THR A 15 -28.25 -12.56 52.65
N LYS A 16 -28.73 -13.22 51.58
CA LYS A 16 -29.69 -14.32 51.71
C LYS A 16 -29.24 -15.50 50.87
N ASP A 17 -28.72 -16.49 51.57
CA ASP A 17 -28.50 -17.85 51.07
C ASP A 17 -29.82 -18.51 50.65
N ALA A 18 -29.78 -19.18 49.50
CA ALA A 18 -30.72 -20.23 49.15
C ALA A 18 -29.98 -21.32 48.36
N GLN A 19 -29.51 -22.33 49.09
CA GLN A 19 -29.15 -23.64 48.52
C GLN A 19 -30.42 -24.44 48.23
N LEU A 20 -30.54 -25.01 47.03
CA LEU A 20 -31.34 -26.20 46.76
C LEU A 20 -30.72 -27.00 45.60
N LYS A 21 -30.04 -28.08 45.99
CA LYS A 21 -29.89 -29.43 45.38
C LYS A 21 -29.75 -29.62 43.86
N GLU A 22 -28.57 -30.13 43.53
CA GLU A 22 -28.25 -31.28 42.64
C GLU A 22 -29.37 -31.88 41.78
N LYS A 23 -29.06 -31.98 40.48
CA LYS A 23 -29.38 -33.15 39.67
C LYS A 23 -28.25 -33.40 38.66
N GLU A 24 -27.57 -34.53 38.83
CA GLU A 24 -26.70 -35.16 37.84
C GLU A 24 -27.48 -35.50 36.57
N GLU A 25 -26.88 -35.25 35.41
CA GLU A 25 -26.96 -36.16 34.27
C GLU A 25 -25.61 -36.12 33.56
N ALA A 26 -24.97 -37.29 33.52
CA ALA A 26 -23.70 -37.55 32.88
C ALA A 26 -23.92 -37.86 31.40
N GLU A 27 -23.08 -37.32 30.52
CA GLU A 27 -22.59 -38.08 29.37
C GLU A 27 -21.12 -37.77 29.11
N ASP A 28 -20.37 -38.85 29.07
CA ASP A 28 -18.93 -39.00 28.95
C ASP A 28 -18.56 -39.16 27.47
N CYS A 29 -17.47 -38.51 27.03
CA CYS A 29 -16.46 -39.13 26.17
C CYS A 29 -15.24 -38.22 26.04
N ALA A 30 -14.13 -38.65 26.65
CA ALA A 30 -12.77 -38.17 26.37
C ALA A 30 -12.09 -39.09 25.31
N PRO A 31 -10.78 -38.95 25.04
CA PRO A 31 -10.23 -38.29 23.85
C PRO A 31 -9.51 -39.27 22.88
N VAL A 32 -9.20 -38.83 21.66
CA VAL A 32 -8.22 -39.53 20.80
C VAL A 32 -7.23 -38.53 20.22
N ALA A 33 -5.95 -38.87 20.39
CA ALA A 33 -4.80 -38.16 19.88
C ALA A 33 -4.27 -38.81 18.58
N ALA A 34 -3.47 -38.00 17.87
CA ALA A 34 -2.30 -38.33 17.04
C ALA A 34 -2.45 -38.40 15.50
N ASP A 35 -1.51 -37.66 14.88
CA ASP A 35 -0.87 -37.82 13.55
C ASP A 35 -1.72 -37.58 12.28
N ALA A 36 -1.20 -37.11 11.15
CA ALA A 36 0.09 -36.53 10.76
C ALA A 36 -0.12 -35.84 9.38
N ASP A 37 0.83 -34.97 9.03
CA ASP A 37 1.36 -34.65 7.69
C ASP A 37 0.55 -35.00 6.41
N ALA A 38 0.31 -34.00 5.56
CA ALA A 38 -0.07 -34.21 4.15
C ALA A 38 0.47 -33.09 3.26
N THR A 39 1.52 -33.46 2.51
CA THR A 39 2.11 -32.77 1.38
C THR A 39 1.49 -33.26 0.06
N GLU A 40 1.47 -32.36 -0.93
CA GLU A 40 1.65 -32.57 -2.38
C GLU A 40 0.71 -33.48 -3.21
N ALA A 41 0.39 -32.91 -4.39
CA ALA A 41 0.13 -33.53 -5.69
C ALA A 41 -1.21 -34.27 -5.95
N ASP A 42 -1.94 -33.79 -6.96
CA ASP A 42 -2.53 -34.71 -7.94
C ASP A 42 -2.35 -34.13 -9.36
N VAL A 43 -1.46 -34.79 -10.09
CA VAL A 43 -1.21 -34.65 -11.53
C VAL A 43 -1.40 -36.07 -12.05
N SER A 44 -2.43 -36.32 -12.85
CA SER A 44 -2.64 -37.63 -13.47
C SER A 44 -2.43 -37.53 -14.97
N GLU A 45 -1.34 -38.14 -15.43
CA GLU A 45 -1.13 -38.60 -16.80
C GLU A 45 -2.07 -39.76 -17.14
N ALA A 46 -2.48 -39.84 -18.40
CA ALA A 46 -2.92 -41.08 -19.02
C ALA A 46 -2.49 -41.07 -20.51
N ASP A 47 -1.40 -41.77 -20.79
CA ASP A 47 -0.98 -42.18 -22.14
C ASP A 47 -1.85 -43.34 -22.64
N LEU A 48 -2.27 -43.28 -23.91
CA LEU A 48 -2.52 -44.46 -24.75
C LEU A 48 -2.20 -44.12 -26.21
N ASP A 49 -1.13 -44.72 -26.71
CA ASP A 49 -0.72 -44.73 -28.12
C ASP A 49 -1.73 -45.44 -29.03
N GLN A 50 -2.04 -44.86 -30.19
CA GLN A 50 -2.36 -45.64 -31.40
C GLN A 50 -2.08 -44.83 -32.68
N GLU A 51 -1.07 -45.24 -33.45
CA GLU A 51 -0.79 -44.75 -34.81
C GLU A 51 -1.79 -45.29 -35.85
N GLU A 52 -2.10 -44.40 -36.81
CA GLU A 52 -2.55 -44.58 -38.22
C GLU A 52 -3.72 -45.51 -38.60
N GLN A 53 -4.81 -44.92 -39.13
CA GLN A 53 -5.41 -45.30 -40.42
C GLN A 53 -6.28 -44.17 -41.04
N GLU A 54 -5.90 -43.77 -42.27
CA GLU A 54 -6.73 -43.28 -43.42
C GLU A 54 -7.40 -41.86 -43.34
N LYS A 55 -6.90 -40.81 -44.05
CA LYS A 55 -7.22 -40.36 -45.46
C LYS A 55 -8.73 -40.35 -45.78
N LEU A 56 -9.47 -39.30 -46.20
CA LEU A 56 -9.35 -37.95 -46.82
C LEU A 56 -10.75 -37.23 -46.67
N PRO A 57 -11.07 -36.09 -47.33
CA PRO A 57 -10.72 -34.70 -47.06
C PRO A 57 -11.94 -33.80 -46.68
N MET A 58 -11.67 -32.66 -46.03
CA MET A 58 -12.65 -31.58 -45.85
C MET A 58 -12.80 -30.78 -47.16
N THR A 59 -13.98 -30.82 -47.77
CA THR A 59 -14.41 -29.89 -48.82
C THR A 59 -14.77 -28.54 -48.20
N GLY A 60 -14.09 -27.48 -48.66
CA GLY A 60 -14.49 -26.09 -48.41
C GLY A 60 -15.68 -25.70 -49.30
N GLY A 61 -16.61 -24.96 -48.72
CA GLY A 61 -17.60 -24.17 -49.45
C GLY A 61 -17.30 -22.71 -49.22
N GLU A 62 -16.87 -22.02 -50.29
CA GLU A 62 -16.91 -20.56 -50.39
C GLU A 62 -18.35 -20.11 -50.67
N GLY A 63 -18.69 -18.97 -50.10
CA GLY A 63 -19.92 -18.23 -50.35
C GLY A 63 -19.69 -16.77 -50.00
N GLU A 64 -19.01 -16.07 -50.91
CA GLU A 64 -18.87 -14.61 -50.97
C GLU A 64 -20.27 -13.98 -51.13
N GLY A 65 -20.63 -12.94 -50.41
CA GLY A 65 -20.36 -11.59 -50.88
C GLY A 65 -21.42 -10.60 -50.38
N ASP A 66 -20.92 -9.57 -49.73
CA ASP A 66 -21.30 -8.16 -49.76
C ASP A 66 -22.72 -7.62 -49.44
N ARG A 67 -22.66 -6.43 -48.84
CA ARG A 67 -23.74 -5.52 -48.42
C ARG A 67 -24.55 -4.95 -49.59
N ALA A 68 -25.86 -4.80 -49.39
CA ALA A 68 -26.58 -3.54 -49.70
C ALA A 68 -27.99 -3.49 -49.03
N VAL A 69 -28.13 -2.53 -48.11
CA VAL A 69 -29.25 -1.61 -47.80
C VAL A 69 -30.71 -1.94 -48.22
N GLU A 70 -31.58 -1.88 -47.20
CA GLU A 70 -33.02 -1.53 -47.11
C GLU A 70 -34.06 -1.93 -48.19
N ALA A 71 -35.24 -2.34 -47.69
CA ALA A 71 -36.52 -1.93 -48.25
C ALA A 71 -37.54 -1.72 -47.10
N PRO A 72 -38.45 -0.73 -47.17
CA PRO A 72 -39.69 -0.76 -46.41
C PRO A 72 -40.89 -1.19 -47.26
N SER A 73 -41.73 -2.02 -46.65
CA SER A 73 -43.20 -2.04 -46.68
C SER A 73 -44.00 -2.35 -47.95
N ALA A 74 -45.04 -3.16 -47.70
CA ALA A 74 -46.40 -3.17 -48.26
C ALA A 74 -46.77 -4.18 -49.37
N GLY A 75 -47.53 -5.21 -48.96
CA GLY A 75 -48.93 -5.39 -49.40
C GLY A 75 -49.22 -6.18 -50.68
N GLY A 76 -50.01 -7.26 -50.52
CA GLY A 76 -51.13 -7.56 -51.43
C GLY A 76 -51.03 -8.80 -52.35
N ALA A 77 -51.85 -9.80 -51.99
CA ALA A 77 -52.69 -10.67 -52.84
C ALA A 77 -52.09 -11.55 -53.97
N GLU A 78 -52.40 -12.85 -53.88
CA GLU A 78 -52.47 -13.87 -54.94
C GLU A 78 -53.44 -13.50 -56.11
N PRO A 79 -53.69 -14.35 -57.16
CA PRO A 79 -53.12 -15.65 -57.59
C PRO A 79 -52.83 -15.76 -59.12
N GLY A 80 -52.28 -16.90 -59.54
CA GLY A 80 -52.81 -17.60 -60.74
C GLY A 80 -51.93 -17.69 -62.01
N PRO A 81 -52.29 -18.57 -62.96
CA PRO A 81 -51.37 -19.62 -63.43
C PRO A 81 -51.21 -19.73 -64.97
N ALA A 82 -50.41 -20.72 -65.38
CA ALA A 82 -50.59 -21.60 -66.55
C ALA A 82 -50.27 -21.11 -67.99
N GLY A 83 -49.54 -21.99 -68.70
CA GLY A 83 -49.63 -22.23 -70.14
C GLY A 83 -48.75 -21.33 -71.02
N GLU A 84 -48.10 -21.76 -72.11
CA GLU A 84 -48.28 -22.94 -72.96
C GLU A 84 -47.02 -23.21 -73.81
N LYS A 85 -46.79 -24.51 -74.08
CA LYS A 85 -46.45 -25.21 -75.35
C LYS A 85 -45.76 -24.39 -76.45
N ASN A 86 -44.67 -24.87 -77.06
CA ASN A 86 -44.56 -25.87 -78.14
C ASN A 86 -43.04 -26.23 -78.26
N GLY A 87 -42.51 -27.38 -78.66
CA GLY A 87 -42.95 -28.47 -79.54
C GLY A 87 -41.81 -28.80 -80.53
N SER A 88 -41.04 -29.88 -80.27
CA SER A 88 -40.08 -30.59 -81.17
C SER A 88 -38.76 -29.86 -81.52
N VAL A 89 -37.58 -30.49 -81.72
CA VAL A 89 -37.18 -31.79 -82.31
C VAL A 89 -35.85 -32.24 -81.68
N LYS A 90 -35.67 -33.56 -81.48
CA LYS A 90 -34.42 -34.20 -81.00
C LYS A 90 -33.27 -34.08 -82.02
N LEU A 91 -32.10 -33.63 -81.57
CA LEU A 91 -30.81 -33.99 -82.15
C LEU A 91 -29.79 -34.15 -81.00
N LYS A 92 -29.09 -35.27 -81.02
CA LYS A 92 -28.21 -35.78 -79.97
C LYS A 92 -26.86 -36.04 -80.59
N ILE A 93 -25.89 -35.13 -80.43
CA ILE A 93 -24.44 -35.33 -80.62
C ILE A 93 -23.74 -34.14 -79.91
N PRO A 94 -22.50 -34.27 -79.42
CA PRO A 94 -22.00 -35.04 -78.28
C PRO A 94 -21.53 -34.11 -77.13
N GLU A 95 -21.34 -34.66 -75.92
CA GLU A 95 -20.64 -33.98 -74.82
C GLU A 95 -19.23 -33.58 -75.27
N GLU A 96 -19.00 -32.28 -75.46
CA GLU A 96 -17.68 -31.67 -75.30
C GLU A 96 -17.63 -31.03 -73.91
N GLU A 97 -16.51 -31.29 -73.25
CA GLU A 97 -16.23 -31.17 -71.82
C GLU A 97 -16.51 -29.78 -71.23
N PRO A 98 -17.00 -29.66 -69.98
CA PRO A 98 -16.83 -28.42 -69.23
C PRO A 98 -15.34 -28.27 -68.87
N GLU A 99 -14.76 -27.12 -69.19
CA GLU A 99 -13.41 -26.75 -68.74
C GLU A 99 -13.32 -26.90 -67.21
N GLU A 100 -12.55 -27.88 -66.75
CA GLU A 100 -12.24 -28.04 -65.34
C GLU A 100 -11.40 -26.85 -64.85
N VAL A 101 -11.85 -26.24 -63.77
CA VAL A 101 -11.13 -25.21 -63.02
C VAL A 101 -9.79 -25.81 -62.59
N LYS A 102 -8.72 -25.29 -63.17
CA LYS A 102 -7.35 -25.77 -62.99
C LYS A 102 -6.95 -25.67 -61.51
N PHE A 103 -6.94 -26.79 -60.80
CA PHE A 103 -6.33 -26.91 -59.48
C PHE A 103 -4.83 -26.57 -59.61
N THR A 104 -4.42 -25.41 -59.10
CA THR A 104 -3.04 -24.89 -59.17
C THR A 104 -2.15 -25.42 -58.04
N GLY A 105 -2.48 -26.57 -57.46
CA GLY A 105 -1.66 -27.30 -56.50
C GLY A 105 -1.09 -28.58 -57.11
N LEU A 106 0.16 -28.93 -56.79
CA LEU A 106 0.71 -30.24 -57.16
C LEU A 106 -0.03 -31.36 -56.40
N SER A 107 -0.33 -32.45 -57.09
CA SER A 107 -0.84 -33.67 -56.45
C SER A 107 0.21 -34.29 -55.52
N LYS A 108 -0.18 -35.08 -54.51
CA LYS A 108 0.73 -35.70 -53.53
C LYS A 108 1.90 -36.45 -54.19
N GLU A 109 1.62 -37.11 -55.31
CA GLU A 109 2.59 -37.95 -56.04
C GLU A 109 3.60 -37.10 -56.83
N GLU A 110 3.15 -35.99 -57.41
CA GLU A 110 4.00 -35.01 -58.08
C GLU A 110 4.85 -34.24 -57.05
N LEU A 111 4.27 -33.90 -55.89
CA LEU A 111 4.98 -33.23 -54.81
C LEU A 111 6.07 -34.12 -54.22
N MET A 112 5.79 -35.41 -53.99
CA MET A 112 6.80 -36.36 -53.48
C MET A 112 7.92 -36.61 -54.49
N ARG A 113 7.63 -36.57 -55.80
CA ARG A 113 8.67 -36.63 -56.85
C ARG A 113 9.59 -35.40 -56.86
N VAL A 114 9.05 -34.21 -56.66
CA VAL A 114 9.85 -32.96 -56.65
C VAL A 114 10.55 -32.76 -55.29
N ALA A 115 9.90 -33.08 -54.18
CA ALA A 115 10.42 -32.97 -52.82
C ALA A 115 11.54 -33.97 -52.51
N GLY A 116 11.55 -35.13 -53.18
CA GLY A 116 12.61 -36.14 -53.05
C GLY A 116 13.90 -35.81 -53.80
N THR A 117 13.95 -34.70 -54.56
CA THR A 117 15.17 -34.30 -55.26
C THR A 117 16.29 -33.94 -54.27
N PRO A 118 17.55 -34.31 -54.54
CA PRO A 118 18.66 -34.08 -53.61
C PRO A 118 18.90 -32.59 -53.31
N GLY A 119 18.47 -31.68 -54.20
CA GLY A 119 18.46 -30.24 -53.95
C GLY A 119 17.49 -29.84 -52.85
N TRP A 120 16.22 -30.24 -52.94
CA TRP A 120 15.20 -29.91 -51.93
C TRP A 120 15.45 -30.57 -50.58
N VAL A 121 15.95 -31.80 -50.58
CA VAL A 121 16.34 -32.50 -49.34
C VAL A 121 17.45 -31.72 -48.62
N ARG A 122 18.48 -31.26 -49.35
CA ARG A 122 19.56 -30.43 -48.76
C ARG A 122 19.05 -29.09 -48.27
N THR A 123 18.16 -28.42 -49.00
CA THR A 123 17.56 -27.15 -48.58
C THR A 123 16.72 -27.33 -47.31
N ARG A 124 15.93 -28.41 -47.20
CA ARG A 124 15.15 -28.71 -45.99
C ARG A 124 16.05 -28.93 -44.78
N TRP A 125 17.10 -29.72 -44.92
CA TRP A 125 18.08 -29.94 -43.85
C TRP A 125 18.82 -28.65 -43.48
N ALA A 126 19.20 -27.82 -44.46
CA ALA A 126 19.82 -26.52 -44.20
C ALA A 126 18.89 -25.58 -43.43
N LEU A 127 17.62 -25.47 -43.83
CA LEU A 127 16.61 -24.67 -43.12
C LEU A 127 16.35 -25.20 -41.71
N LEU A 128 16.29 -26.52 -41.53
CA LEU A 128 16.11 -27.14 -40.22
C LEU A 128 17.31 -26.84 -39.30
N VAL A 129 18.54 -26.93 -39.81
CA VAL A 129 19.75 -26.59 -39.04
C VAL A 129 19.77 -25.11 -38.68
N VAL A 130 19.45 -24.20 -39.63
CA VAL A 130 19.37 -22.76 -39.36
C VAL A 130 18.28 -22.46 -38.32
N PHE A 131 17.13 -23.13 -38.39
CA PHE A 131 16.06 -23.01 -37.40
C PHE A 131 16.55 -23.40 -36.00
N TRP A 132 17.19 -24.57 -35.84
CA TRP A 132 17.69 -25.01 -34.55
C TRP A 132 18.82 -24.14 -34.02
N LEU A 133 19.72 -23.65 -34.88
CA LEU A 133 20.76 -22.69 -34.48
C LEU A 133 20.16 -21.36 -34.04
N GLY A 134 19.13 -20.86 -34.75
CA GLY A 134 18.39 -19.66 -34.37
C GLY A 134 17.64 -19.85 -33.04
N TRP A 135 17.00 -21.00 -32.86
CA TRP A 135 16.29 -21.35 -31.63
C TRP A 135 17.24 -21.46 -30.43
N LEU A 136 18.36 -22.18 -30.57
CA LEU A 136 19.41 -22.26 -29.55
C LEU A 136 20.03 -20.89 -29.28
N GLY A 137 20.21 -20.07 -30.32
CA GLY A 137 20.68 -18.69 -30.20
C GLY A 137 19.71 -17.80 -29.42
N MET A 138 18.40 -17.89 -29.69
CA MET A 138 17.39 -17.16 -28.92
C MET A 138 17.29 -17.66 -27.48
N LEU A 139 17.37 -18.97 -27.24
CA LEU A 139 17.40 -19.56 -25.90
C LEU A 139 18.63 -19.07 -25.12
N GLY A 140 19.82 -19.14 -25.73
CA GLY A 140 21.06 -18.66 -25.13
C GLY A 140 21.03 -17.16 -24.87
N GLY A 141 20.46 -16.37 -25.80
CA GLY A 141 20.25 -14.93 -25.63
C GLY A 141 19.30 -14.61 -24.47
N ALA A 142 18.20 -15.35 -24.34
CA ALA A 142 17.25 -15.19 -23.23
C ALA A 142 17.91 -15.47 -21.88
N VAL A 143 18.66 -16.58 -21.77
CA VAL A 143 19.42 -16.91 -20.55
C VAL A 143 20.45 -15.83 -20.25
N LEU A 144 21.16 -15.32 -21.26
CA LEU A 144 22.16 -14.27 -21.09
C LEU A 144 21.53 -12.96 -20.56
N ILE A 145 20.37 -12.56 -21.07
CA ILE A 145 19.64 -11.37 -20.58
C ILE A 145 19.28 -11.54 -19.10
N VAL A 146 18.75 -12.70 -18.71
CA VAL A 146 18.37 -12.98 -17.31
C VAL A 146 19.58 -12.97 -16.39
N LEU A 147 20.73 -13.48 -16.84
CA LEU A 147 21.97 -13.49 -16.06
C LEU A 147 22.63 -12.10 -15.95
N GLN A 148 22.47 -11.24 -16.96
CA GLN A 148 22.99 -9.88 -16.95
C GLN A 148 22.07 -8.87 -16.24
N ALA A 149 20.77 -9.17 -16.18
CA ALA A 149 19.82 -8.30 -15.50
C ALA A 149 20.17 -8.21 -14.01
N PRO A 150 20.36 -6.98 -13.47
CA PRO A 150 20.60 -6.81 -12.04
C PRO A 150 19.38 -7.32 -11.26
N ARG A 151 19.63 -7.96 -10.12
CA ARG A 151 18.55 -8.41 -9.24
C ARG A 151 17.86 -7.20 -8.62
N CYS A 152 16.54 -7.24 -8.56
CA CYS A 152 15.76 -6.28 -7.78
C CYS A 152 16.10 -6.45 -6.29
N ARG A 153 16.05 -5.35 -5.54
CA ARG A 153 16.16 -5.40 -4.08
C ARG A 153 14.92 -6.11 -3.51
N ASP A 154 15.14 -7.10 -2.65
CA ASP A 154 14.04 -7.81 -1.98
C ASP A 154 13.20 -6.85 -1.15
N LEU A 155 11.88 -7.05 -1.19
CA LEU A 155 10.95 -6.28 -0.39
C LEU A 155 11.19 -6.63 1.10
N PRO A 156 11.41 -5.63 1.96
CA PRO A 156 11.58 -5.89 3.38
C PRO A 156 10.28 -6.46 3.94
N ALA A 157 10.38 -7.40 4.88
CA ALA A 157 9.23 -7.85 5.65
C ALA A 157 8.74 -6.69 6.52
N ILE A 158 7.61 -6.08 6.13
CA ILE A 158 6.98 -5.00 6.87
C ILE A 158 5.87 -5.56 7.76
N ASN A 159 5.74 -4.99 8.95
CA ASN A 159 4.61 -5.25 9.83
C ASN A 159 3.41 -4.41 9.38
N TRP A 160 2.20 -4.87 9.70
CA TRP A 160 0.95 -4.21 9.30
C TRP A 160 0.89 -2.72 9.71
N TRP A 161 1.50 -2.35 10.84
CA TRP A 161 1.52 -0.96 11.32
C TRP A 161 2.42 -0.03 10.48
N ASN A 162 3.34 -0.58 9.69
CA ASN A 162 4.21 0.20 8.80
C ASN A 162 3.62 0.37 7.39
N GLU A 163 2.55 -0.34 7.04
CA GLU A 163 1.92 -0.28 5.71
C GLU A 163 1.15 1.02 5.47
N GLY A 164 0.66 1.67 6.53
CA GLY A 164 -0.20 2.84 6.43
C GLY A 164 -0.19 3.72 7.67
N PRO A 165 -0.89 4.87 7.62
CA PRO A 165 -1.04 5.73 8.79
C PRO A 165 -1.88 5.05 9.86
N LEU A 166 -1.53 5.29 11.12
CA LEU A 166 -2.39 4.94 12.25
C LEU A 166 -3.30 6.12 12.58
N TYR A 167 -4.58 5.83 12.79
CA TYR A 167 -5.58 6.80 13.21
C TYR A 167 -6.02 6.51 14.63
N GLN A 168 -5.93 7.50 15.51
CA GLN A 168 -6.42 7.38 16.88
C GLN A 168 -7.93 7.64 16.91
N ARG A 169 -8.73 6.59 17.17
CA ARG A 169 -10.20 6.62 17.24
C ARG A 169 -10.72 5.69 18.35
N HIS A 170 -11.96 5.91 18.76
CA HIS A 170 -12.73 5.11 19.73
C HIS A 170 -13.67 4.02 19.14
N ARG A 171 -13.54 3.55 17.90
CA ARG A 171 -14.51 2.57 17.33
C ARG A 171 -13.94 1.64 16.25
N ASP A 172 -14.38 0.38 16.28
CA ASP A 172 -14.03 -0.70 15.35
C ASP A 172 -14.66 -0.57 13.95
N LEU A 173 -13.90 -1.01 12.95
CA LEU A 173 -14.28 -1.11 11.54
C LEU A 173 -13.66 -2.37 10.92
N LYS A 174 -14.28 -2.93 9.87
CA LYS A 174 -13.78 -4.13 9.19
C LYS A 174 -12.53 -3.82 8.36
N GLY A 175 -11.52 -4.69 8.44
CA GLY A 175 -10.27 -4.57 7.68
C GLY A 175 -9.29 -3.53 8.25
N ILE A 176 -9.49 -3.12 9.50
CA ILE A 176 -8.65 -2.16 10.21
C ILE A 176 -8.13 -2.85 11.46
N SER A 177 -6.82 -2.80 11.68
CA SER A 177 -6.20 -3.27 12.92
C SER A 177 -6.50 -2.30 14.07
N VAL A 178 -6.85 -2.83 15.23
CA VAL A 178 -7.28 -2.02 16.37
C VAL A 178 -6.20 -1.96 17.44
N VAL A 179 -5.78 -0.75 17.79
CA VAL A 179 -4.86 -0.49 18.90
C VAL A 179 -5.62 0.16 20.04
N LEU A 180 -5.57 -0.46 21.22
CA LEU A 180 -6.27 0.04 22.41
C LEU A 180 -5.33 0.86 23.29
N ASP A 181 -5.73 2.08 23.65
CA ASP A 181 -5.04 2.87 24.67
C ASP A 181 -5.43 2.38 26.08
N LEU A 182 -4.46 1.81 26.80
CA LEU A 182 -4.63 1.31 28.16
C LEU A 182 -3.97 2.21 29.21
N THR A 183 -3.84 3.51 28.93
CA THR A 183 -3.33 4.49 29.89
C THR A 183 -4.21 4.52 31.15
N PRO A 184 -3.72 4.06 32.33
CA PRO A 184 -4.59 3.77 33.47
C PRO A 184 -5.27 5.00 34.08
N ASN A 185 -4.60 6.16 34.05
CA ASN A 185 -5.08 7.40 34.66
C ASN A 185 -5.45 8.46 33.61
N TYR A 186 -6.19 8.06 32.58
CA TYR A 186 -6.54 8.91 31.44
C TYR A 186 -7.34 10.18 31.79
N GLN A 187 -8.11 10.19 32.89
CA GLN A 187 -8.84 11.38 33.40
C GLN A 187 -8.09 12.12 34.51
N GLY A 188 -6.95 11.60 34.96
CA GLY A 188 -6.27 12.12 36.12
C GLY A 188 -5.49 13.40 35.83
N THR A 189 -5.55 14.35 36.75
CA THR A 189 -4.77 15.59 36.69
C THR A 189 -3.32 15.43 37.13
N SER A 190 -2.97 14.29 37.75
CA SER A 190 -1.63 13.97 38.25
C SER A 190 -0.70 13.31 37.21
N GLY A 191 -1.12 13.26 35.94
CA GLY A 191 -0.41 12.62 34.83
C GLY A 191 -0.96 11.23 34.46
N PRO A 192 -0.38 10.57 33.43
CA PRO A 192 -0.93 9.36 32.82
C PRO A 192 -0.90 8.11 33.72
N TRP A 193 -0.07 8.13 34.76
CA TRP A 193 0.04 7.09 35.77
C TRP A 193 -0.43 7.61 37.12
N PHE A 194 -1.01 6.72 37.92
CA PHE A 194 -1.25 6.97 39.33
C PHE A 194 0.08 7.20 40.08
N SER A 195 0.02 7.68 41.32
CA SER A 195 1.21 8.04 42.12
C SER A 195 2.28 6.93 42.13
N ASN A 196 3.55 7.32 42.22
CA ASN A 196 4.71 6.43 42.08
C ASN A 196 4.67 5.16 42.96
N THR A 197 4.01 5.20 44.12
CA THR A 197 3.85 4.04 45.02
C THR A 197 2.90 2.97 44.49
N SER A 198 2.00 3.31 43.57
CA SER A 198 0.99 2.42 43.00
C SER A 198 1.37 1.85 41.63
N VAL A 199 2.40 2.40 40.97
CA VAL A 199 2.76 2.05 39.58
C VAL A 199 3.03 0.56 39.41
N THR A 200 3.74 -0.07 40.35
CA THR A 200 4.02 -1.51 40.31
C THR A 200 2.74 -2.35 40.42
N SER A 201 1.84 -1.99 41.33
CA SER A 201 0.56 -2.69 41.52
C SER A 201 -0.37 -2.53 40.30
N VAL A 202 -0.36 -1.36 39.68
CA VAL A 202 -1.15 -1.06 38.48
C VAL A 202 -0.54 -1.77 37.26
N ALA A 203 0.79 -1.85 37.16
CA ALA A 203 1.47 -2.58 36.10
C ALA A 203 1.17 -4.09 36.14
N GLU A 204 1.06 -4.70 37.33
CA GLU A 204 0.62 -6.11 37.43
C GLU A 204 -0.84 -6.31 36.97
N ARG A 205 -1.73 -5.37 37.30
CA ARG A 205 -3.11 -5.40 36.78
C ARG A 205 -3.15 -5.20 35.27
N LEU A 206 -2.27 -4.36 34.74
CA LEU A 206 -2.14 -4.12 33.31
C LEU A 206 -1.76 -5.39 32.56
N LYS A 207 -0.86 -6.22 33.08
CA LYS A 207 -0.53 -7.53 32.47
C LYS A 207 -1.77 -8.42 32.29
N SER A 208 -2.66 -8.44 33.28
CA SER A 208 -3.91 -9.20 33.20
C SER A 208 -4.87 -8.61 32.15
N ALA A 209 -4.95 -7.28 32.09
CA ALA A 209 -5.75 -6.59 31.07
C ALA A 209 -5.21 -6.83 29.64
N LEU A 210 -3.88 -6.83 29.46
CA LEU A 210 -3.25 -7.14 28.17
C LEU A 210 -3.68 -8.52 27.67
N VAL A 211 -3.56 -9.55 28.51
CA VAL A 211 -3.95 -10.92 28.14
C VAL A 211 -5.44 -11.00 27.79
N PHE A 212 -6.29 -10.29 28.53
CA PHE A 212 -7.71 -10.24 28.25
C PHE A 212 -8.03 -9.61 26.88
N TRP A 213 -7.51 -8.41 26.60
CA TRP A 213 -7.80 -7.71 25.35
C TRP A 213 -7.19 -8.38 24.12
N MET A 214 -6.01 -8.98 24.26
CA MET A 214 -5.42 -9.79 23.18
C MET A 214 -6.29 -11.02 22.84
N LYS A 215 -6.95 -11.62 23.84
CA LYS A 215 -7.89 -12.73 23.62
C LYS A 215 -9.17 -12.28 22.90
N GLU A 216 -9.62 -11.06 23.16
CA GLU A 216 -10.77 -10.44 22.46
C GLU A 216 -10.43 -9.99 21.03
N GLY A 217 -9.17 -10.13 20.60
CA GLY A 217 -8.75 -9.84 19.23
C GLY A 217 -8.27 -8.41 19.00
N VAL A 218 -7.81 -7.71 20.04
CA VAL A 218 -7.10 -6.42 19.89
C VAL A 218 -5.69 -6.68 19.34
N ASP A 219 -5.30 -5.98 18.28
CA ASP A 219 -4.04 -6.21 17.55
C ASP A 219 -2.82 -5.53 18.21
N GLY A 220 -3.05 -4.55 19.08
CA GLY A 220 -1.97 -3.85 19.77
C GLY A 220 -2.44 -2.99 20.93
N VAL A 221 -1.49 -2.57 21.76
CA VAL A 221 -1.76 -1.70 22.91
C VAL A 221 -0.87 -0.47 22.88
N GLN A 222 -1.49 0.67 23.15
CA GLN A 222 -0.84 1.96 23.33
C GLN A 222 -0.75 2.30 24.83
N LEU A 223 0.41 2.80 25.27
CA LEU A 223 0.61 3.30 26.63
C LEU A 223 1.31 4.64 26.65
N SER A 224 0.76 5.60 27.40
CA SER A 224 1.40 6.88 27.65
C SER A 224 2.36 6.84 28.82
N GLY A 225 3.46 7.60 28.76
CA GLY A 225 4.43 7.72 29.84
C GLY A 225 5.29 6.47 30.03
N VAL A 226 5.76 5.88 28.92
CA VAL A 226 6.52 4.62 28.91
C VAL A 226 7.79 4.70 29.77
N GLU A 227 8.38 5.89 29.94
CA GLU A 227 9.57 6.07 30.77
C GLU A 227 9.40 5.58 32.22
N ARG A 228 8.17 5.49 32.73
CA ARG A 228 7.88 5.04 34.10
C ARG A 228 7.74 3.52 34.22
N VAL A 229 7.48 2.84 33.11
CA VAL A 229 7.01 1.44 33.12
C VAL A 229 7.78 0.54 32.16
N ALA A 230 8.69 1.11 31.36
CA ALA A 230 9.64 0.41 30.47
C ALA A 230 10.30 -0.83 31.10
N ALA A 231 10.59 -0.81 32.41
CA ALA A 231 11.21 -1.93 33.11
C ALA A 231 10.24 -3.05 33.53
N VAL A 232 8.92 -2.82 33.48
CA VAL A 232 7.88 -3.69 34.08
C VAL A 232 6.88 -4.19 33.03
N VAL A 233 6.65 -3.42 31.96
CA VAL A 233 5.71 -3.78 30.90
C VAL A 233 6.32 -4.88 30.01
N PRO A 234 5.58 -5.96 29.70
CA PRO A 234 6.02 -6.97 28.75
C PRO A 234 6.14 -6.42 27.33
N THR A 235 6.89 -7.11 26.46
CA THR A 235 7.13 -6.79 25.04
C THR A 235 5.88 -6.78 24.15
N LEU A 236 4.68 -6.89 24.73
CA LEU A 236 3.40 -6.91 24.04
C LEU A 236 2.83 -5.51 23.82
N VAL A 237 3.50 -4.46 24.31
CA VAL A 237 3.09 -3.07 24.08
C VAL A 237 3.66 -2.58 22.78
N LEU A 238 2.75 -2.38 21.84
CA LEU A 238 3.03 -2.00 20.47
C LEU A 238 3.45 -0.53 20.38
N ILE A 239 2.75 0.38 21.06
CA ILE A 239 2.94 1.83 20.92
C ILE A 239 3.18 2.50 22.27
N GLY A 240 4.35 3.10 22.43
CA GLY A 240 4.69 3.94 23.57
C GLY A 240 4.51 5.41 23.23
N ILE A 241 3.93 6.20 24.14
CA ILE A 241 3.91 7.66 24.01
C ILE A 241 4.81 8.28 25.08
N THR A 242 5.62 9.24 24.66
CA THR A 242 6.43 10.06 25.56
C THR A 242 6.29 11.55 25.22
N GLU A 243 6.35 12.41 26.24
CA GLU A 243 6.32 13.87 26.08
C GLU A 243 7.70 14.46 25.79
N ARG A 244 8.73 13.61 25.76
CA ARG A 244 10.13 13.97 25.52
C ARG A 244 10.28 14.57 24.11
N SER A 245 10.96 15.72 24.03
CA SER A 245 11.21 16.45 22.79
C SER A 245 12.66 16.35 22.29
N SER A 246 13.59 15.88 23.12
CA SER A 246 14.98 15.67 22.73
C SER A 246 15.16 14.34 22.00
N ALA A 247 15.78 14.37 20.82
CA ALA A 247 16.10 13.17 20.03
C ALA A 247 17.00 12.18 20.79
N GLU A 248 17.92 12.67 21.62
CA GLU A 248 18.84 11.84 22.42
C GLU A 248 18.10 11.07 23.51
N GLU A 249 17.20 11.75 24.22
CA GLU A 249 16.37 11.12 25.26
C GLU A 249 15.45 10.06 24.65
N VAL A 250 14.85 10.36 23.50
CA VAL A 250 13.98 9.41 22.75
C VAL A 250 14.76 8.20 22.27
N SER A 251 15.97 8.40 21.74
CA SER A 251 16.89 7.32 21.33
C SER A 251 17.27 6.41 22.51
N SER A 252 17.56 6.99 23.68
CA SER A 252 17.84 6.22 24.90
C SER A 252 16.62 5.45 25.41
N LEU A 253 15.41 6.00 25.24
CA LEU A 253 14.17 5.35 25.65
C LEU A 253 13.80 4.20 24.70
N LEU A 254 13.99 4.36 23.40
CA LEU A 254 13.68 3.30 22.43
C LEU A 254 14.56 2.06 22.64
N SER A 255 15.86 2.28 22.89
CA SER A 255 16.80 1.20 23.19
C SER A 255 16.57 0.50 24.54
N SER A 256 15.98 1.18 25.52
CA SER A 256 15.75 0.63 26.88
C SER A 256 14.33 0.10 27.12
N SER A 257 13.33 0.60 26.40
CA SER A 257 11.92 0.29 26.65
C SER A 257 11.40 -0.99 25.98
N GLY A 258 12.07 -1.46 24.92
CA GLY A 258 11.67 -2.67 24.19
C GLY A 258 10.29 -2.57 23.50
N VAL A 259 9.81 -1.34 23.27
CA VAL A 259 8.55 -1.06 22.56
C VAL A 259 8.79 -1.10 21.05
N ASP A 260 7.81 -1.59 20.29
CA ASP A 260 7.90 -1.67 18.82
C ASP A 260 7.86 -0.30 18.13
N LEU A 261 6.98 0.61 18.60
CA LEU A 261 6.83 1.98 18.11
C LEU A 261 6.84 3.00 19.25
N LEU A 262 7.61 4.08 19.11
CA LEU A 262 7.62 5.19 20.07
C LEU A 262 7.15 6.49 19.43
N LEU A 263 6.06 7.03 19.95
CA LEU A 263 5.56 8.37 19.65
C LEU A 263 6.22 9.38 20.59
N SER A 264 6.92 10.35 20.00
CA SER A 264 7.66 11.38 20.73
C SER A 264 7.28 12.79 20.28
N GLY A 265 7.59 13.78 21.12
CA GLY A 265 7.37 15.20 20.82
C GLY A 265 8.47 15.85 19.99
N VAL A 266 9.37 15.09 19.35
CA VAL A 266 10.57 15.60 18.67
C VAL A 266 10.23 16.55 17.52
N LEU A 267 9.11 16.31 16.82
CA LEU A 267 8.66 17.18 15.72
C LEU A 267 7.75 18.32 16.19
N ARG A 268 7.41 18.39 17.48
CA ARG A 268 6.49 19.40 17.99
C ARG A 268 7.21 20.75 18.13
N PRO A 269 6.67 21.86 17.59
CA PRO A 269 7.25 23.19 17.82
C PRO A 269 7.22 23.53 19.32
N PRO A 270 8.26 24.17 19.89
CA PRO A 270 9.46 24.72 19.25
C PRO A 270 10.63 23.72 19.25
N ALA A 271 10.59 22.69 18.42
CA ALA A 271 11.71 21.77 18.24
C ALA A 271 12.94 22.53 17.70
N ALA A 272 14.09 22.31 18.35
CA ALA A 272 15.37 22.76 17.83
C ALA A 272 15.72 21.91 16.60
N ASP A 273 15.88 22.56 15.45
CA ASP A 273 16.33 22.02 14.15
C ASP A 273 15.82 20.59 13.84
N PRO A 274 14.64 20.44 13.19
CA PRO A 274 14.05 19.12 12.93
C PRO A 274 14.98 18.22 12.08
N SER A 275 15.81 18.79 11.22
CA SER A 275 16.78 18.06 10.39
C SER A 275 17.80 17.28 11.22
N GLN A 276 18.41 17.92 12.22
CA GLN A 276 19.42 17.31 13.08
C GLN A 276 18.79 16.22 13.94
N SER A 277 17.62 16.50 14.50
CA SER A 277 16.88 15.54 15.31
C SER A 277 16.49 14.28 14.52
N LEU A 278 15.98 14.45 13.30
CA LEU A 278 15.67 13.34 12.40
C LEU A 278 16.92 12.53 12.02
N GLN A 279 18.03 13.21 11.70
CA GLN A 279 19.27 12.54 11.33
C GLN A 279 19.83 11.68 12.48
N LEU A 280 19.75 12.16 13.72
CA LEU A 280 20.16 11.41 14.90
C LEU A 280 19.28 10.16 15.13
N LEU A 281 17.96 10.28 14.94
CA LEU A 281 17.04 9.16 15.12
C LEU A 281 17.22 8.08 14.04
N TYR A 282 17.31 8.48 12.77
CA TYR A 282 17.51 7.52 11.66
C TYR A 282 18.91 6.89 11.63
N SER A 283 19.92 7.53 12.21
CA SER A 283 21.26 6.93 12.32
C SER A 283 21.37 5.95 13.50
N SER A 284 20.55 6.13 14.54
CA SER A 284 20.58 5.27 15.73
C SER A 284 19.60 4.10 15.68
N HIS A 285 18.49 4.22 14.94
CA HIS A 285 17.39 3.25 14.97
C HIS A 285 16.84 2.93 13.58
N SER A 286 16.18 1.78 13.47
CA SER A 286 15.49 1.36 12.25
C SER A 286 14.26 2.24 11.99
N GLN A 287 14.02 2.57 10.72
CA GLN A 287 12.83 3.33 10.29
C GLN A 287 11.51 2.65 10.68
N SER A 288 11.49 1.31 10.75
CA SER A 288 10.30 0.52 11.07
C SER A 288 9.84 0.61 12.53
N GLN A 289 10.68 1.16 13.41
CA GLN A 289 10.39 1.35 14.85
C GLN A 289 10.01 2.80 15.20
N LEU A 290 10.14 3.71 14.23
CA LEU A 290 9.87 5.13 14.45
C LEU A 290 8.41 5.42 14.08
N ALA A 291 7.72 6.11 14.98
CA ALA A 291 6.39 6.63 14.73
C ALA A 291 6.39 8.16 14.89
N TRP A 292 5.73 8.85 13.97
CA TRP A 292 5.73 10.31 13.91
C TRP A 292 4.34 10.86 14.20
N SER A 293 4.25 11.73 15.20
CA SER A 293 3.06 12.52 15.46
C SER A 293 3.46 13.91 15.93
N LEU A 294 2.68 14.92 15.57
CA LEU A 294 2.82 16.28 16.12
C LEU A 294 1.77 16.56 17.20
N GLY A 295 0.58 15.99 17.03
CA GLY A 295 -0.53 16.09 17.97
C GLY A 295 -0.49 15.01 19.06
N GLY A 296 -1.66 14.71 19.59
CA GLY A 296 -1.92 13.57 20.48
C GLY A 296 -2.79 13.97 21.66
N PRO A 297 -3.20 13.05 22.54
CA PRO A 297 -4.12 13.35 23.65
C PRO A 297 -3.62 14.47 24.57
N ALA A 298 -2.30 14.54 24.79
CA ALA A 298 -1.66 15.61 25.54
C ALA A 298 -1.40 16.88 24.71
N GLY A 299 -1.20 16.76 23.39
CA GLY A 299 -0.83 17.86 22.50
C GLY A 299 -2.02 18.60 21.88
N GLY A 300 -3.17 17.95 21.73
CA GLY A 300 -4.30 18.44 20.93
C GLY A 300 -4.19 18.08 19.45
N HIS A 301 -5.13 18.60 18.66
CA HIS A 301 -5.18 18.42 17.21
C HIS A 301 -4.10 19.24 16.50
N LEU A 302 -3.70 18.80 15.30
CA LEU A 302 -2.62 19.40 14.53
C LEU A 302 -2.90 20.87 14.18
N ALA A 303 -4.16 21.20 13.89
CA ALA A 303 -4.59 22.57 13.58
C ALA A 303 -4.47 23.51 14.79
N SER A 304 -4.64 23.01 16.01
CA SER A 304 -4.42 23.78 17.25
C SER A 304 -2.95 24.00 17.55
N VAL A 305 -2.12 22.96 17.34
CA VAL A 305 -0.68 23.01 17.67
C VAL A 305 0.11 23.86 16.67
N GLY A 306 -0.13 23.66 15.37
CA GLY A 306 0.63 24.30 14.30
C GLY A 306 -0.07 25.49 13.63
N GLY A 307 -1.37 25.68 13.89
CA GLY A 307 -2.21 26.62 13.15
C GLY A 307 -2.66 26.08 11.79
N ALA A 308 -3.78 26.62 11.27
CA ALA A 308 -4.38 26.16 10.01
C ALA A 308 -3.43 26.26 8.80
N ALA A 309 -2.58 27.29 8.76
CA ALA A 309 -1.63 27.50 7.66
C ALA A 309 -0.55 26.40 7.57
N LEU A 310 -0.25 25.73 8.69
CA LEU A 310 0.81 24.73 8.79
C LEU A 310 0.27 23.30 8.66
N LEU A 311 -1.05 23.13 8.68
CA LEU A 311 -1.72 21.83 8.63
C LEU A 311 -1.28 21.00 7.42
N ARG A 312 -1.43 21.57 6.20
CA ARG A 312 -1.09 20.88 4.95
C ARG A 312 0.40 20.57 4.86
N LEU A 313 1.25 21.44 5.40
CA LEU A 313 2.69 21.26 5.46
C LEU A 313 3.06 20.07 6.35
N HIS A 314 2.49 19.99 7.55
CA HIS A 314 2.75 18.90 8.49
C HIS A 314 2.13 17.57 8.05
N GLN A 315 0.94 17.58 7.45
CA GLN A 315 0.36 16.39 6.83
C GLN A 315 1.30 15.83 5.77
N LEU A 316 1.82 16.69 4.88
CA LEU A 316 2.80 16.27 3.87
C LEU A 316 4.06 15.72 4.53
N LEU A 317 4.60 16.41 5.56
CA LEU A 317 5.79 15.97 6.28
C LEU A 317 5.62 14.57 6.88
N LEU A 318 4.56 14.34 7.66
CA LEU A 318 4.31 13.05 8.29
C LEU A 318 4.14 11.95 7.24
N LEU A 319 3.43 12.23 6.14
CA LEU A 319 3.21 11.26 5.06
C LEU A 319 4.45 11.00 4.19
N THR A 320 5.45 11.86 4.18
CA THR A 320 6.69 11.64 3.42
C THR A 320 7.87 11.18 4.29
N LEU A 321 7.76 11.24 5.62
CA LEU A 321 8.78 10.71 6.52
C LEU A 321 8.75 9.17 6.57
N PRO A 322 9.92 8.50 6.60
CA PRO A 322 10.02 7.07 6.84
C PRO A 322 9.61 6.70 8.27
N GLY A 323 8.91 5.58 8.42
CA GLY A 323 8.28 5.18 9.69
C GLY A 323 6.78 5.46 9.69
N THR A 324 6.12 5.18 10.80
CA THR A 324 4.65 5.15 10.87
C THR A 324 4.07 6.54 11.19
N PRO A 325 3.34 7.20 10.27
CA PRO A 325 2.68 8.47 10.59
C PRO A 325 1.42 8.22 11.42
N VAL A 326 1.24 9.00 12.49
CA VAL A 326 0.09 8.87 13.39
C VAL A 326 -0.66 10.20 13.47
N PHE A 327 -1.94 10.15 13.08
CA PHE A 327 -2.86 11.28 13.05
C PHE A 327 -3.95 11.11 14.11
N ASN A 328 -4.42 12.24 14.65
CA ASN A 328 -5.67 12.24 15.41
C ASN A 328 -6.85 12.28 14.43
N TYR A 329 -8.02 11.83 14.90
CA TYR A 329 -9.26 12.03 14.15
C TYR A 329 -9.49 13.52 13.92
N GLY A 330 -9.95 13.93 12.74
CA GLY A 330 -10.17 15.35 12.44
C GLY A 330 -8.91 16.12 12.02
N ASP A 331 -7.70 15.59 12.18
CA ASP A 331 -6.49 16.22 11.64
C ASP A 331 -6.53 16.31 10.11
N GLU A 332 -7.27 15.42 9.44
CA GLU A 332 -7.48 15.43 7.99
C GLU A 332 -8.27 16.64 7.48
N ILE A 333 -9.25 17.11 8.26
CA ILE A 333 -10.09 18.28 7.96
C ILE A 333 -9.61 19.56 8.65
N GLY A 334 -8.53 19.48 9.44
CA GLY A 334 -8.04 20.61 10.21
C GLY A 334 -8.92 20.99 11.40
N LEU A 335 -9.54 19.99 12.04
CA LEU A 335 -10.34 20.18 13.24
C LEU A 335 -9.51 20.83 14.35
N MET A 336 -10.02 21.91 14.92
CA MET A 336 -9.39 22.61 16.03
C MET A 336 -9.99 22.16 17.36
N ASP A 337 -9.16 22.22 18.39
CA ASP A 337 -9.60 22.04 19.77
C ASP A 337 -10.39 23.28 20.21
N GLU A 338 -11.49 23.04 20.91
CA GLU A 338 -12.31 24.09 21.52
C GLU A 338 -11.98 24.18 23.02
N ASP A 339 -12.98 24.02 23.89
CA ASP A 339 -12.79 23.96 25.34
C ASP A 339 -12.06 22.68 25.80
N THR A 340 -12.11 21.63 24.97
CA THR A 340 -11.49 20.34 25.25
C THR A 340 -10.65 19.89 24.07
N LYS A 341 -9.66 19.04 24.34
CA LYS A 341 -8.83 18.36 23.33
C LYS A 341 -9.57 17.22 22.60
N PHE A 342 -10.87 17.07 22.87
CA PHE A 342 -11.72 16.04 22.31
C PHE A 342 -12.95 16.66 21.61
N PRO A 343 -12.73 17.49 20.57
CA PRO A 343 -13.80 18.06 19.77
C PRO A 343 -14.64 16.97 19.10
N ARG A 344 -15.87 17.31 18.71
CA ARG A 344 -16.76 16.43 17.95
C ARG A 344 -16.37 16.45 16.47
N MET A 345 -16.25 15.27 15.86
CA MET A 345 -15.90 15.15 14.44
C MET A 345 -17.02 15.69 13.53
N LEU A 346 -16.62 16.45 12.50
CA LEU A 346 -17.50 17.09 11.53
C LEU A 346 -17.57 16.23 10.25
N TRP A 347 -18.61 15.41 10.14
CA TRP A 347 -18.73 14.37 9.10
C TRP A 347 -19.21 14.88 7.73
N ASP A 348 -19.77 16.08 7.66
CA ASP A 348 -20.39 16.62 6.42
C ASP A 348 -19.41 17.50 5.60
N SER A 349 -18.10 17.28 5.76
CA SER A 349 -17.05 18.09 5.12
C SER A 349 -16.60 17.44 3.81
N GLU A 350 -16.56 18.19 2.70
CA GLU A 350 -16.09 17.70 1.38
C GLU A 350 -14.55 17.75 1.20
N GLU A 351 -13.80 18.18 2.22
CA GLU A 351 -12.33 18.22 2.14
C GLU A 351 -11.70 16.84 2.35
N GLU A 352 -11.34 16.18 1.26
CA GLU A 352 -10.69 14.86 1.30
C GLU A 352 -9.16 14.95 1.29
N LEU A 353 -8.50 14.32 2.26
CA LEU A 353 -7.04 14.05 2.27
C LEU A 353 -6.69 12.81 1.41
N ASN A 354 -7.52 12.44 0.45
CA ASN A 354 -7.40 11.15 -0.22
C ASN A 354 -6.16 11.07 -1.14
N GLY A 355 -5.76 12.18 -1.77
CA GLY A 355 -4.65 12.18 -2.74
C GLY A 355 -3.28 11.83 -2.14
N THR A 356 -2.87 12.49 -1.05
CA THR A 356 -1.54 12.29 -0.45
C THR A 356 -1.39 10.90 0.18
N LEU A 357 -2.47 10.39 0.80
CA LEU A 357 -2.50 9.05 1.38
C LEU A 357 -2.38 7.96 0.32
N GLN A 358 -3.12 8.10 -0.79
CA GLN A 358 -3.06 7.16 -1.91
C GLN A 358 -1.65 7.09 -2.51
N LEU A 359 -0.95 8.23 -2.62
CA LEU A 359 0.42 8.26 -3.11
C LEU A 359 1.36 7.46 -2.21
N ARG A 360 1.25 7.62 -0.88
CA ARG A 360 2.10 6.87 0.04
C ARG A 360 1.89 5.36 -0.08
N VAL A 361 0.64 4.89 -0.13
CA VAL A 361 0.31 3.46 -0.20
C VAL A 361 0.71 2.85 -1.55
N LYS A 362 0.67 3.62 -2.63
CA LYS A 362 1.02 3.14 -3.97
C LYS A 362 2.54 3.12 -4.21
N GLU A 363 3.26 4.09 -3.67
CA GLU A 363 4.66 4.33 -4.02
C GLU A 363 5.63 3.68 -3.03
N ARG A 364 6.39 2.71 -3.56
CA ARG A 364 7.39 1.92 -2.82
C ARG A 364 8.47 2.79 -2.15
N SER A 365 8.93 3.82 -2.86
CA SER A 365 9.92 4.77 -2.36
C SER A 365 9.42 5.57 -1.15
N LEU A 366 8.12 5.85 -1.06
CA LEU A 366 7.54 6.56 0.09
C LEU A 366 7.26 5.60 1.26
N MET A 367 6.88 4.34 0.99
CA MET A 367 6.65 3.33 2.02
C MET A 367 7.94 2.92 2.74
N PHE A 368 8.92 2.43 2.00
CA PHE A 368 10.13 1.79 2.56
C PHE A 368 11.43 2.31 1.93
N GLY A 369 11.36 3.39 1.14
CA GLY A 369 12.55 4.01 0.58
C GLY A 369 13.47 4.61 1.64
N ASP A 370 14.77 4.52 1.37
CA ASP A 370 15.84 5.04 2.22
C ASP A 370 15.71 6.57 2.35
N PHE A 371 16.12 7.10 3.50
CA PHE A 371 16.09 8.53 3.81
C PHE A 371 17.47 9.15 3.67
N LEU A 372 17.60 10.13 2.79
CA LEU A 372 18.83 10.86 2.58
C LEU A 372 18.58 12.36 2.80
N LEU A 373 19.17 12.91 3.85
CA LEU A 373 19.07 14.34 4.13
C LEU A 373 19.88 15.13 3.09
N LEU A 374 19.24 16.09 2.43
CA LEU A 374 19.91 16.95 1.45
C LEU A 374 20.48 18.17 2.18
N SER A 375 21.80 18.32 2.16
CA SER A 375 22.47 19.45 2.81
C SER A 375 22.36 20.70 1.95
N ASN A 376 21.93 21.82 2.54
CA ASN A 376 22.02 23.12 1.89
C ASN A 376 23.47 23.60 1.96
N SER A 377 24.12 23.82 0.82
CA SER A 377 25.57 24.13 0.74
C SER A 377 25.94 25.56 1.14
N SER A 378 25.03 26.36 1.70
CA SER A 378 25.38 27.62 2.37
C SER A 378 25.63 27.38 3.86
N SER A 379 26.89 27.06 4.17
CA SER A 379 27.45 26.96 5.51
C SER A 379 27.13 28.17 6.40
N SER A 380 26.78 27.88 7.65
CA SER A 380 26.79 28.77 8.82
C SER A 380 25.79 29.94 8.82
N SER A 381 24.79 29.85 9.71
CA SER A 381 24.01 30.94 10.35
C SER A 381 22.63 31.35 9.84
N SER A 382 22.05 30.73 8.80
CA SER A 382 20.66 30.98 8.40
C SER A 382 20.16 29.87 7.45
N SER A 383 19.53 28.79 7.91
CA SER A 383 18.11 28.82 8.29
C SER A 383 17.73 27.48 8.93
N SER A 384 17.59 27.47 10.26
CA SER A 384 17.00 26.41 11.11
C SER A 384 15.61 25.94 10.65
N SER A 385 15.00 26.70 9.74
CA SER A 385 13.59 26.60 9.38
C SER A 385 13.35 25.88 8.06
N SER A 386 14.36 25.31 7.40
CA SER A 386 14.16 24.55 6.15
C SER A 386 14.63 23.12 6.25
N LEU A 387 13.90 22.20 5.62
CA LEU A 387 14.21 20.77 5.58
C LEU A 387 14.03 20.24 4.16
N ALA A 388 15.02 19.56 3.63
CA ALA A 388 14.91 18.84 2.37
C ALA A 388 15.55 17.47 2.47
N TYR A 389 14.89 16.46 1.92
CA TYR A 389 15.41 15.11 1.90
C TYR A 389 14.90 14.35 0.68
N LEU A 390 15.64 13.30 0.34
CA LEU A 390 15.40 12.40 -0.77
C LEU A 390 14.93 11.04 -0.23
N ARG A 391 13.88 10.50 -0.85
CA ARG A 391 13.40 9.13 -0.66
C ARG A 391 13.74 8.30 -1.89
N VAL A 392 14.56 7.26 -1.70
CA VAL A 392 15.05 6.40 -2.78
C VAL A 392 14.71 4.94 -2.51
N TRP A 393 14.19 4.24 -3.52
CA TRP A 393 14.09 2.79 -3.48
C TRP A 393 14.48 2.17 -4.82
N ASP A 394 15.56 1.38 -4.82
CA ASP A 394 15.98 0.52 -5.92
C ASP A 394 15.79 1.18 -7.31
N GLN A 395 14.98 0.57 -8.19
CA GLN A 395 14.66 1.05 -9.54
C GLN A 395 13.33 1.84 -9.62
N SER A 396 12.75 2.23 -8.48
CA SER A 396 11.47 2.96 -8.43
C SER A 396 11.66 4.47 -8.63
N GLU A 397 10.56 5.18 -8.88
CA GLU A 397 10.59 6.65 -8.90
C GLU A 397 11.12 7.21 -7.57
N ARG A 398 11.92 8.27 -7.66
CA ARG A 398 12.54 8.91 -6.51
C ARG A 398 11.80 10.18 -6.16
N TYR A 399 11.72 10.49 -4.86
CA TYR A 399 10.97 11.65 -4.38
C TYR A 399 11.84 12.58 -3.56
N VAL A 400 11.78 13.88 -3.86
CA VAL A 400 12.37 14.93 -3.04
C VAL A 400 11.24 15.60 -2.28
N ALA A 401 11.32 15.61 -0.96
CA ALA A 401 10.41 16.36 -0.10
C ALA A 401 11.15 17.59 0.43
N ALA A 402 10.60 18.77 0.21
CA ALA A 402 11.19 20.04 0.60
C ALA A 402 10.19 20.90 1.37
N PHE A 403 10.62 21.45 2.50
CA PHE A 403 9.80 22.14 3.48
C PHE A 403 10.46 23.46 3.89
N ASN A 404 9.67 24.52 3.96
CA ASN A 404 10.02 25.78 4.59
C ASN A 404 9.06 26.04 5.77
N PHE A 405 9.57 25.92 6.99
CA PHE A 405 8.86 26.19 8.24
C PHE A 405 8.92 27.68 8.64
N ALA A 406 9.63 28.54 7.90
CA ALA A 406 9.70 29.96 8.20
C ALA A 406 8.34 30.64 7.93
N ALA A 407 7.83 31.38 8.92
CA ALA A 407 6.52 32.02 8.83
C ALA A 407 6.49 33.27 7.93
N ALA A 408 7.63 33.95 7.77
CA ALA A 408 7.70 35.24 7.07
C ALA A 408 8.68 35.27 5.89
N GLU A 409 9.64 34.36 5.84
CA GLU A 409 10.75 34.38 4.87
C GLU A 409 10.60 33.29 3.82
N SER A 410 10.90 33.63 2.56
CA SER A 410 11.06 32.64 1.49
C SER A 410 12.44 31.99 1.57
N ALA A 411 12.49 30.67 1.44
CA ALA A 411 13.72 29.90 1.38
C ALA A 411 14.10 29.56 -0.06
N VAL A 412 15.39 29.69 -0.38
CA VAL A 412 15.97 29.15 -1.62
C VAL A 412 16.84 27.97 -1.24
N LEU A 413 16.44 26.77 -1.68
CA LEU A 413 17.11 25.52 -1.38
C LEU A 413 18.03 25.16 -2.54
N GLN A 414 19.33 25.14 -2.27
CA GLN A 414 20.34 24.64 -3.20
C GLN A 414 20.59 23.17 -2.89
N LEU A 415 19.81 22.31 -3.53
CA LEU A 415 19.90 20.86 -3.30
C LEU A 415 21.06 20.30 -4.11
N VAL A 416 22.10 19.85 -3.42
CA VAL A 416 23.30 19.26 -4.03
C VAL A 416 23.45 17.83 -3.57
N ASP A 417 23.28 16.89 -4.49
CA ASP A 417 23.57 15.47 -4.29
C ASP A 417 23.89 14.82 -5.64
N ALA A 418 24.74 13.79 -5.63
CA ALA A 418 25.16 13.08 -6.85
C ALA A 418 24.00 12.33 -7.52
N ALA A 419 22.96 11.97 -6.76
CA ALA A 419 21.80 11.23 -7.23
C ALA A 419 20.68 12.12 -7.78
N LEU A 420 20.82 13.46 -7.71
CA LEU A 420 19.77 14.40 -8.13
C LEU A 420 19.94 14.85 -9.60
N PRO A 421 18.86 14.79 -10.39
CA PRO A 421 18.84 15.39 -11.73
C PRO A 421 18.78 16.93 -11.66
N PRO A 422 19.03 17.65 -12.76
CA PRO A 422 18.86 19.10 -12.80
C PRO A 422 17.40 19.53 -12.62
N GLN A 423 16.43 18.72 -13.05
CA GLN A 423 15.01 19.05 -13.01
C GLN A 423 14.20 17.91 -12.40
N ALA A 424 13.13 18.26 -11.69
CA ALA A 424 12.15 17.32 -11.15
C ALA A 424 10.73 17.84 -11.35
N VAL A 425 9.76 16.92 -11.33
CA VAL A 425 8.34 17.22 -11.57
C VAL A 425 7.62 17.39 -10.24
N VAL A 426 6.84 18.45 -10.08
CA VAL A 426 6.02 18.69 -8.88
C VAL A 426 4.86 17.70 -8.83
N VAL A 427 4.77 16.90 -7.76
CA VAL A 427 3.64 15.99 -7.52
C VAL A 427 2.60 16.65 -6.61
N LEU A 428 3.05 17.19 -5.48
CA LEU A 428 2.22 17.91 -4.53
C LEU A 428 2.89 19.20 -4.12
N SER A 429 2.09 20.24 -3.94
CA SER A 429 2.52 21.51 -3.36
C SER A 429 1.43 22.00 -2.41
N THR A 430 1.83 22.58 -1.28
CA THR A 430 0.86 23.25 -0.38
C THR A 430 0.31 24.54 -1.00
N ASN A 431 1.01 25.11 -1.99
CA ASN A 431 0.56 26.26 -2.76
C ASN A 431 0.62 25.93 -4.26
N SER A 432 -0.51 25.48 -4.80
CA SER A 432 -0.66 25.10 -6.21
C SER A 432 -0.52 26.26 -7.18
N SER A 433 -0.67 27.52 -6.72
CA SER A 433 -0.49 28.70 -7.57
C SER A 433 0.97 29.02 -7.82
N ALA A 434 1.84 28.83 -6.82
CA ALA A 434 3.28 29.07 -6.94
C ALA A 434 4.02 27.89 -7.59
N LEU A 435 3.61 26.66 -7.27
CA LEU A 435 4.17 25.43 -7.81
C LEU A 435 3.01 24.54 -8.29
N PRO A 436 2.58 24.69 -9.56
CA PRO A 436 1.49 23.88 -10.10
C PRO A 436 1.90 22.41 -10.22
N GLY A 437 0.94 21.51 -10.02
CA GLY A 437 1.15 20.07 -10.22
C GLY A 437 1.63 19.76 -11.64
N ASP A 438 2.49 18.75 -11.75
CA ASP A 438 3.14 18.28 -12.98
C ASP A 438 4.04 19.30 -13.69
N SER A 439 4.36 20.44 -13.06
CA SER A 439 5.36 21.37 -13.58
C SER A 439 6.79 20.89 -13.31
N SER A 440 7.71 21.17 -14.25
CA SER A 440 9.15 20.88 -14.09
C SER A 440 9.83 22.05 -13.39
N VAL A 441 10.63 21.76 -12.35
CA VAL A 441 11.33 22.75 -11.52
C VAL A 441 12.81 22.40 -11.41
N ASP A 442 13.67 23.41 -11.43
CA ASP A 442 15.12 23.26 -11.23
C ASP A 442 15.43 23.03 -9.74
N LEU A 443 16.14 21.94 -9.44
CA LEU A 443 16.51 21.57 -8.08
C LEU A 443 17.66 22.39 -7.50
N LYS A 444 18.45 23.06 -8.35
CA LYS A 444 19.57 23.90 -7.90
C LYS A 444 19.11 25.23 -7.30
N GLU A 445 17.96 25.73 -7.74
CA GLU A 445 17.39 27.01 -7.32
C GLU A 445 15.93 26.86 -6.90
N LEU A 446 15.62 25.82 -6.11
CA LEU A 446 14.25 25.58 -5.66
C LEU A 446 13.81 26.67 -4.69
N ARG A 447 12.78 27.46 -5.05
CA ARG A 447 12.23 28.53 -4.22
C ARG A 447 10.95 28.08 -3.54
N LEU A 448 10.92 28.19 -2.22
CA LEU A 448 9.74 27.95 -1.39
C LEU A 448 9.34 29.24 -0.67
N GLY A 449 8.07 29.60 -0.76
CA GLY A 449 7.47 30.67 0.04
C GLY A 449 7.38 30.30 1.53
N PRO A 450 6.92 31.24 2.38
CA PRO A 450 6.73 30.98 3.80
C PRO A 450 5.68 29.89 4.03
N LEU A 451 5.94 29.00 4.98
CA LEU A 451 5.09 27.85 5.33
C LEU A 451 4.71 26.98 4.10
N GLN A 452 5.59 26.91 3.11
CA GLN A 452 5.37 26.16 1.89
C GLN A 452 6.13 24.83 1.91
N ALA A 453 5.51 23.79 1.37
CA ALA A 453 6.16 22.52 1.12
C ALA A 453 5.82 21.99 -0.27
N ALA A 454 6.75 21.22 -0.82
CA ALA A 454 6.62 20.60 -2.13
C ALA A 454 7.18 19.18 -2.10
N LEU A 455 6.48 18.27 -2.77
CA LEU A 455 6.92 16.92 -3.07
C LEU A 455 7.19 16.84 -4.58
N LEU A 456 8.43 16.57 -4.94
CA LEU A 456 8.89 16.47 -6.31
C LEU A 456 9.23 15.01 -6.62
N ARG A 457 9.02 14.57 -7.87
CA ARG A 457 9.40 13.24 -8.35
C ARG A 457 10.38 13.33 -9.51
N PHE A 458 11.21 12.31 -9.65
CA PHE A 458 12.05 12.11 -10.82
C PHE A 458 12.33 10.62 -11.04
N PRO A 459 12.54 10.18 -12.30
CA PRO A 459 12.74 8.76 -12.61
C PRO A 459 14.10 8.25 -12.16
N TYR A 460 14.20 6.93 -11.96
CA TYR A 460 15.47 6.24 -11.78
C TYR A 460 16.29 6.29 -13.08
N THR A 461 17.50 6.82 -13.02
CA THR A 461 18.49 6.75 -14.11
C THR A 461 19.46 5.62 -13.80
N GLY A 462 19.35 4.52 -14.56
CA GLY A 462 20.14 3.29 -14.36
C GLY A 462 21.57 3.36 -14.86
#